data_AF-A0A944N9E8-F1
#
_entry.id   AF-A0A944N9E8-F1
#
_cell.length_a   1.000
_cell.length_b   1.000
_cell.length_c   1.000
_cell.angle_alpha   90.00
_cell.angle_beta   90.00
_cell.angle_gamma   90.00
#
_symmetry.space_group_name_H-M   'P 1'
#
loop_
_entity.id
_entity.type
_entity.pdbx_description
1 polymer ?
#
loop_
_entity_poly.entity_id
_entity_poly.type
_entity_poly.pdbx_seq_one_letter_code
_entity_poly.pdbx_strand_id
1 'polypeptide(L)'
;MKRQFVILILTLLIIPVVKAEYRVYQYMVSSAFPLNQDSASYVVTSSLSPMSYVAYHGGEDVIRVSLLRSWICMGNTGHSEAPCQAPLENFESSQEIGADSKVTSPTGETK
;
A
#
# COMPACT_ATOMS: atom_id res chain seq x y z
N MET A 1 -47.43 -13.49 17.97
CA MET A 1 -46.45 -14.12 17.05
C MET A 1 -46.44 -13.48 15.65
N LYS A 2 -47.58 -13.24 14.99
CA LYS A 2 -47.64 -12.65 13.63
C LYS A 2 -46.99 -11.25 13.52
N ARG A 3 -47.21 -10.37 14.50
CA ARG A 3 -46.62 -9.01 14.52
C ARG A 3 -45.10 -9.00 14.67
N GLN A 4 -44.54 -9.98 15.38
CA GLN A 4 -43.08 -10.13 15.54
C GLN A 4 -42.42 -10.59 14.23
N PHE A 5 -43.09 -11.49 13.49
CA PHE A 5 -42.65 -11.91 12.16
C PHE A 5 -42.65 -10.76 11.15
N VAL A 6 -43.67 -9.90 11.19
CA VAL A 6 -43.73 -8.70 10.32
C VAL A 6 -42.60 -7.72 10.63
N ILE A 7 -42.30 -7.50 11.91
CA ILE A 7 -41.17 -6.64 12.33
C ILE A 7 -39.84 -7.24 11.85
N LEU A 8 -39.63 -8.54 11.99
CA LEU A 8 -38.40 -9.22 11.56
C LEU A 8 -38.18 -9.14 10.04
N ILE A 9 -39.24 -9.34 9.24
CA ILE A 9 -39.17 -9.19 7.78
C ILE A 9 -38.89 -7.73 7.40
N LEU A 10 -39.54 -6.77 8.08
CA LEU A 10 -39.31 -5.35 7.81
C LEU A 10 -37.88 -4.94 8.14
N THR A 11 -37.27 -5.45 9.21
CA THR A 11 -35.86 -5.16 9.56
C THR A 11 -34.86 -5.78 8.58
N LEU A 12 -35.19 -6.92 7.96
CA LEU A 12 -34.30 -7.58 6.99
C LEU A 12 -34.24 -6.84 5.64
N LEU A 13 -35.27 -6.06 5.32
CA LEU A 13 -35.39 -5.34 4.04
C LEU A 13 -34.61 -4.01 3.97
N ILE A 14 -34.03 -3.54 5.09
CA ILE A 14 -33.35 -2.24 5.19
C ILE A 14 -31.82 -2.39 5.28
N ILE A 15 -31.25 -3.53 4.89
CA ILE A 15 -29.79 -3.69 4.93
C ILE A 15 -29.16 -2.87 3.79
N PRO A 16 -28.31 -1.87 4.08
CA PRO A 16 -27.64 -1.11 3.03
C PRO A 16 -26.62 -2.00 2.29
N VAL A 17 -26.48 -1.78 0.99
CA VAL A 17 -25.44 -2.42 0.18
C VAL A 17 -24.11 -1.74 0.46
N VAL A 18 -23.39 -2.22 1.49
CA VAL A 18 -22.03 -1.76 1.80
C VAL A 18 -21.07 -2.33 0.76
N LYS A 19 -20.36 -1.44 0.06
CA LYS A 19 -19.19 -1.82 -0.74
C LYS A 19 -18.00 -1.96 0.20
N ALA A 20 -17.31 -3.09 0.12
CA ALA A 20 -16.03 -3.23 0.80
C ALA A 20 -15.03 -2.22 0.22
N GLU A 21 -14.04 -1.86 1.01
CA GLU A 21 -12.87 -1.10 0.58
C GLU A 21 -11.62 -1.91 0.88
N TYR A 22 -10.63 -1.81 0.02
CA TYR A 22 -9.33 -2.45 0.21
C TYR A 22 -8.21 -1.52 -0.20
N ARG A 23 -7.03 -1.72 0.39
CA ARG A 23 -5.85 -0.93 0.06
C ARG A 23 -4.99 -1.68 -0.95
N VAL A 24 -4.52 -0.95 -1.96
CA VAL A 24 -3.52 -1.42 -2.92
C VAL A 24 -2.22 -0.72 -2.63
N TYR A 25 -1.14 -1.48 -2.78
CA TYR A 25 0.22 -1.04 -2.58
C TYR A 25 0.99 -1.25 -3.87
N GLN A 26 1.84 -0.28 -4.19
CA GLN A 26 2.87 -0.46 -5.18
C GLN A 26 4.23 -0.33 -4.49
N TYR A 27 5.09 -1.33 -4.67
CA TYR A 27 6.41 -1.37 -4.06
C TYR A 27 7.45 -1.92 -5.02
N MET A 28 8.70 -1.52 -4.79
CA MET A 28 9.85 -2.10 -5.45
C MET A 28 10.32 -3.30 -4.65
N VAL A 29 10.52 -4.43 -5.33
CA VAL A 29 11.06 -5.67 -4.78
C VAL A 29 12.48 -5.84 -5.27
N SER A 30 13.39 -6.16 -4.36
CA SER A 30 14.77 -6.50 -4.68
C SER A 30 15.23 -7.73 -3.90
N SER A 31 16.28 -8.39 -4.38
CA SER A 31 16.92 -9.50 -3.68
C SER A 31 17.63 -8.99 -2.43
N ALA A 32 17.49 -9.71 -1.31
CA ALA A 32 18.31 -9.47 -0.12
C ALA A 32 19.75 -9.98 -0.30
N PHE A 33 20.00 -10.87 -1.27
CA PHE A 33 21.31 -11.41 -1.61
C PHE A 33 21.84 -10.74 -2.90
N PRO A 34 22.83 -9.82 -2.79
CA PRO A 34 23.40 -9.12 -3.94
C PRO A 34 24.40 -9.98 -4.75
N LEU A 35 24.47 -11.29 -4.48
CA LEU A 35 25.51 -12.17 -5.03
C LEU A 35 25.34 -12.50 -6.52
N ASN A 36 24.14 -12.29 -7.08
CA ASN A 36 23.90 -12.36 -8.52
C ASN A 36 23.64 -10.95 -9.04
N GLN A 37 24.53 -10.43 -9.90
CA GLN A 37 24.34 -9.14 -10.60
C GLN A 37 23.02 -9.09 -11.40
N ASP A 38 22.41 -10.25 -11.66
CA ASP A 38 21.15 -10.39 -12.40
C ASP A 38 19.88 -10.26 -11.54
N SER A 39 19.97 -10.05 -10.23
CA SER A 39 18.77 -9.83 -9.40
C SER A 39 18.27 -8.39 -9.56
N ALA A 40 17.71 -8.09 -10.73
CA ALA A 40 17.12 -6.79 -11.04
C ALA A 40 15.93 -6.50 -10.12
N SER A 41 15.89 -5.27 -9.60
CA SER A 41 14.74 -4.76 -8.87
C SER A 41 13.55 -4.62 -9.81
N TYR A 42 12.34 -4.94 -9.34
CA TYR A 42 11.12 -4.79 -10.14
C TYR A 42 9.98 -4.20 -9.32
N VAL A 43 9.04 -3.54 -9.99
CA VAL A 43 7.87 -2.91 -9.36
C VAL A 43 6.70 -3.89 -9.38
N VAL A 44 6.07 -4.05 -8.21
CA VAL A 44 4.90 -4.90 -8.02
C VAL A 44 3.74 -4.05 -7.50
N THR A 45 2.54 -4.35 -7.97
CA THR A 45 1.29 -3.78 -7.46
C THR A 45 0.43 -4.91 -6.90
N SER A 46 0.00 -4.80 -5.64
CA SER A 46 -0.73 -5.86 -4.94
C SER A 46 -1.56 -5.30 -3.79
N SER A 47 -2.59 -6.04 -3.36
CA SER A 47 -3.36 -5.75 -2.15
C SER A 47 -2.65 -6.20 -0.86
N LEU A 48 -1.57 -6.98 -0.97
CA LEU A 48 -0.76 -7.37 0.18
C LEU A 48 0.05 -6.18 0.69
N SER A 49 -0.05 -5.90 2.00
CA SER A 49 0.82 -4.93 2.65
C SER A 49 2.29 -5.33 2.49
N PRO A 50 3.25 -4.39 2.55
CA PRO A 50 4.67 -4.71 2.40
C PRO A 50 5.13 -5.86 3.31
N MET A 51 4.74 -5.84 4.58
CA MET A 51 5.07 -6.89 5.55
C MET A 51 4.41 -8.23 5.18
N SER A 52 3.15 -8.19 4.72
CA SER A 52 2.44 -9.39 4.28
C SER A 52 3.06 -9.99 3.01
N TYR A 53 3.51 -9.15 2.08
CA TYR A 53 4.17 -9.59 0.86
C TYR A 53 5.50 -10.26 1.17
N VAL A 54 6.30 -9.65 2.05
CA VAL A 54 7.54 -10.23 2.56
C VAL A 54 7.29 -11.60 3.18
N ALA A 55 6.32 -11.70 4.10
CA ALA A 55 5.98 -12.96 4.75
C ALA A 55 5.53 -14.05 3.76
N TYR A 56 4.77 -13.66 2.72
CA TYR A 56 4.32 -14.59 1.67
C TYR A 56 5.47 -15.08 0.76
N HIS A 57 6.47 -14.23 0.51
CA HIS A 57 7.58 -14.51 -0.42
C HIS A 57 8.87 -15.00 0.26
N GLY A 58 8.76 -15.62 1.44
CA GLY A 58 9.89 -16.27 2.11
C GLY A 58 10.64 -15.41 3.12
N GLY A 59 10.12 -14.22 3.45
CA GLY A 59 10.62 -13.38 4.53
C GLY A 59 11.70 -12.39 4.12
N GLU A 60 12.15 -11.60 5.11
CA GLU A 60 13.11 -10.52 4.92
C GLU A 60 14.51 -11.04 4.54
N ASP A 61 14.82 -12.30 4.84
CA ASP A 61 16.11 -12.90 4.50
C ASP A 61 16.27 -13.11 2.99
N VAL A 62 15.17 -13.22 2.24
CA VAL A 62 15.17 -13.51 0.80
C VAL A 62 14.95 -12.25 -0.04
N ILE A 63 14.01 -11.40 0.39
CA ILE A 63 13.62 -10.21 -0.36
C ILE A 63 13.61 -8.95 0.50
N ARG A 64 13.85 -7.81 -0.16
CA ARG A 64 13.59 -6.49 0.38
C ARG A 64 12.45 -5.85 -0.39
N VAL A 65 11.57 -5.13 0.31
CA VAL A 65 10.42 -4.46 -0.26
C VAL A 65 10.45 -3.00 0.18
N SER A 66 10.39 -2.07 -0.78
CA SER A 66 10.32 -0.63 -0.51
C SER A 66 9.01 -0.06 -1.05
N LEU A 67 8.20 0.54 -0.17
CA LEU A 67 6.90 1.09 -0.53
C LEU A 67 7.07 2.35 -1.38
N LEU A 68 6.46 2.36 -2.57
CA LEU A 68 6.46 3.52 -3.47
C LEU A 68 5.20 4.36 -3.26
N ARG A 69 4.03 3.71 -3.24
CA ARG A 69 2.73 4.39 -3.06
C ARG A 69 1.64 3.41 -2.62
N SER A 70 0.54 3.96 -2.12
CA SER A 70 -0.68 3.18 -1.83
C SER A 70 -1.93 3.99 -2.11
N TRP A 71 -3.01 3.32 -2.49
CA TRP A 71 -4.32 3.93 -2.70
C TRP A 71 -5.44 3.00 -2.22
N ILE A 72 -6.64 3.56 -2.04
CA ILE A 72 -7.83 2.79 -1.65
C ILE A 72 -8.63 2.47 -2.91
N CYS A 73 -9.04 1.22 -3.04
CA CYS A 73 -9.94 0.72 -4.05
C CYS A 73 -11.28 0.36 -3.41
N MET A 74 -12.37 0.71 -4.10
CA MET A 74 -13.71 0.27 -3.73
C MET A 74 -14.00 -1.09 -4.36
N GLY A 75 -14.59 -2.00 -3.59
CA GLY A 75 -14.88 -3.37 -4.01
C GLY A 75 -14.14 -4.42 -3.16
N ASN A 76 -13.87 -5.57 -3.75
CA ASN A 76 -13.15 -6.66 -3.10
C ASN A 76 -11.95 -7.12 -3.95
N THR A 77 -11.05 -7.88 -3.33
CA THR A 77 -9.87 -8.49 -3.99
C THR A 77 -10.16 -9.92 -4.45
N GLY A 78 -11.43 -10.29 -4.61
CA GLY A 78 -11.86 -11.64 -4.99
C GLY A 78 -11.70 -11.90 -6.49
N HIS A 79 -12.02 -13.12 -6.92
CA HIS A 79 -12.08 -13.53 -8.34
C HIS A 79 -10.77 -13.37 -9.14
N SER A 80 -9.63 -13.25 -8.47
CA SER A 80 -8.33 -13.04 -9.11
C SER A 80 -8.30 -11.83 -10.05
N GLU A 81 -9.16 -10.83 -9.78
CA GLU A 81 -9.17 -9.58 -10.53
C GLU A 81 -7.90 -8.78 -10.25
N ALA A 82 -7.44 -8.06 -11.27
CA ALA A 82 -6.30 -7.16 -11.11
C ALA A 82 -6.64 -6.02 -10.13
N PRO A 83 -5.68 -5.56 -9.31
CA PRO A 83 -5.88 -4.40 -8.44
C PRO A 83 -6.36 -3.17 -9.24
N CYS A 84 -7.21 -2.34 -8.64
CA CYS A 84 -7.70 -1.14 -9.31
C CYS A 84 -6.54 -0.19 -9.67
N GLN A 85 -6.69 0.55 -10.78
CA GLN A 85 -5.67 1.50 -11.21
C GLN A 85 -5.47 2.59 -10.18
N ALA A 86 -4.22 3.03 -10.03
CA ALA A 86 -3.90 4.14 -9.18
C ALA A 86 -4.55 5.44 -9.72
N PRO A 87 -4.93 6.37 -8.84
CA PRO A 87 -5.35 7.70 -9.26
C PRO A 87 -4.28 8.36 -10.14
N LEU A 88 -4.72 9.09 -11.17
CA LEU A 88 -3.82 9.95 -11.94
C LEU A 88 -3.35 11.08 -11.02
N GLU A 89 -2.04 11.18 -10.82
CA GLU A 89 -1.45 12.23 -10.02
C GLU A 89 -1.51 13.53 -10.83
N ASN A 90 -2.37 14.47 -10.42
CA ASN A 90 -2.17 15.87 -10.75
C ASN A 90 -1.01 16.34 -9.86
N PHE A 91 0.22 16.24 -10.36
CA PHE A 91 1.44 16.65 -9.68
C PHE A 91 1.52 18.19 -9.55
N GLU A 92 0.64 18.80 -8.78
CA GLU A 92 0.80 20.18 -8.34
C GLU A 92 0.77 20.20 -6.80
N SER A 93 1.91 20.55 -6.22
CA SER A 93 2.12 20.92 -4.81
C SER A 93 2.00 19.81 -3.75
N SER A 94 3.10 19.09 -3.51
CA SER A 94 3.44 18.57 -2.17
C SER A 94 4.94 18.22 -2.07
N GLN A 95 5.80 19.09 -2.62
CA GLN A 95 7.24 19.04 -2.37
C GLN A 95 7.70 20.37 -1.76
N GLU A 96 7.20 20.70 -0.57
CA GLU A 96 7.80 21.73 0.30
C GLU A 96 7.50 21.44 1.78
N ILE A 97 8.00 20.34 2.34
CA ILE A 97 8.35 20.31 3.79
C ILE A 97 9.55 19.37 3.95
N GLY A 98 10.77 19.93 3.96
CA GLY A 98 11.96 19.12 4.22
C GLY A 98 13.30 19.75 3.81
N ALA A 99 13.43 21.08 3.83
CA ALA A 99 14.72 21.75 3.69
C ALA A 99 14.84 22.88 4.71
N ASP A 100 14.75 22.55 5.99
CA ASP A 100 15.42 23.34 7.01
C ASP A 100 16.17 22.39 7.95
N SER A 101 17.42 22.13 7.59
CA SER A 101 18.40 21.55 8.51
C SER A 101 19.70 22.33 8.30
N LYS A 102 19.70 23.57 8.78
CA LYS A 102 20.91 24.36 9.01
C LYS A 102 21.72 23.69 10.13
N VAL A 103 22.51 22.67 9.81
CA VAL A 103 23.57 22.17 10.69
C VAL A 103 24.73 23.16 10.62
N THR A 104 24.89 23.91 11.69
CA THR A 104 26.03 24.82 11.91
C THR A 104 27.15 24.08 12.64
N SER A 105 28.39 24.34 12.21
CA SER A 105 29.70 24.23 12.90
C SER A 105 30.45 22.88 12.91
N PRO A 106 31.79 22.86 13.16
CA PRO A 106 32.80 23.95 13.19
C PRO A 106 34.12 23.63 12.41
N THR A 107 35.09 24.56 12.50
CA THR A 107 36.57 24.40 12.25
C THR A 107 36.99 24.53 10.79
N GLY A 108 37.87 25.43 10.33
CA GLY A 108 39.00 26.14 10.93
C GLY A 108 40.30 25.60 10.33
N GLU A 109 40.95 26.32 9.40
CA GLU A 109 42.43 26.37 9.25
C GLU A 109 42.89 27.29 8.09
N THR A 110 43.67 28.29 8.50
CA THR A 110 44.80 28.99 7.86
C THR A 110 45.36 28.47 6.52
N LYS A 111 45.55 29.40 5.57
CA LYS A 111 46.88 29.92 5.19
C LYS A 111 46.76 31.23 4.40
#